data_AF-A0A950VJQ2-F1
#
_entry.id   AF-A0A950VJQ2-F1
#
_cell.length_a   1.000
_cell.length_b   1.000
_cell.length_c   1.000
_cell.angle_alpha   90.00
_cell.angle_beta   90.00
_cell.angle_gamma   90.00
#
_symmetry.space_group_name_H-M   'P 1'
#
loop_
_entity.id
_entity.type
_entity.pdbx_description
1 polymer ?
#
loop_
_entity_poly.entity_id
_entity_poly.type
_entity_poly.pdbx_seq_one_letter_code
_entity_poly.pdbx_strand_id
1 'polypeptide(L)'
;VLGILRDHGARRLIKSKSMLTEECGFREFMAAHEIEVIETDLGERIQQLDGEAPSHVVVPAVHKLRTDVARVFAEKLGSDPNSEDVHYLAERQREATRPLILSADAGMTGCNFAVAETGTFVVCTNEGNADLSANTPPLHIASIGIEKVIPRLEHLAVFVRLLSRSALGSPITQYTSHFRGPRAGGAMHVVLVDNGRSERLGMEKFWPSLKCIRCGACMNTCPVFRRSGGLSYGATYAGPIGLILDPTFNARKYSKLPFSSTLNGSCSNVCPVKINIHEQIADWRRVMAETHELPLMKKAMMKAAGVLLASPALYRAALPLADSALRHLPRFVIYNRLNTWGRGREVPHAPPQTFHQWYRKNRGAKP
;
A
#
# COMPACT_ATOMS: atom_id res chain seq x y z
N VAL A 1 23.90 4.39 -2.38
CA VAL A 1 23.92 3.25 -1.42
C VAL A 1 24.91 2.18 -1.84
N LEU A 2 24.80 1.59 -3.04
CA LEU A 2 25.74 0.55 -3.48
C LEU A 2 27.23 0.95 -3.35
N GLY A 3 27.57 2.18 -3.75
CA GLY A 3 28.93 2.72 -3.56
C GLY A 3 29.38 2.67 -2.09
N ILE A 4 28.55 3.19 -1.17
CA ILE A 4 28.82 3.16 0.28
C ILE A 4 29.10 1.74 0.76
N LEU A 5 28.29 0.75 0.33
CA LEU A 5 28.48 -0.65 0.73
C LEU A 5 29.80 -1.21 0.19
N ARG A 6 30.13 -0.93 -1.08
CA ARG A 6 31.39 -1.36 -1.70
C ARG A 6 32.61 -0.74 -1.04
N ASP A 7 32.55 0.55 -0.71
CA ASP A 7 33.64 1.27 -0.05
C ASP A 7 33.95 0.68 1.33
N HIS A 8 32.96 0.07 1.99
CA HIS A 8 33.09 -0.62 3.27
C HIS A 8 33.28 -2.14 3.13
N GLY A 9 33.39 -2.67 1.91
CA GLY A 9 33.50 -4.11 1.66
C GLY A 9 32.28 -4.93 2.10
N ALA A 10 31.13 -4.29 2.32
CA ALA A 10 29.92 -4.92 2.85
C ALA A 10 29.23 -5.79 1.79
N ARG A 11 28.95 -7.05 2.15
CA ARG A 11 28.23 -8.02 1.30
C ARG A 11 26.86 -8.41 1.89
N ARG A 12 26.69 -8.27 3.21
CA ARG A 12 25.43 -8.54 3.90
C ARG A 12 24.87 -7.27 4.54
N LEU A 13 23.67 -6.90 4.11
CA LEU A 13 22.91 -5.77 4.62
C LEU A 13 21.65 -6.27 5.33
N ILE A 14 21.51 -5.99 6.63
CA ILE A 14 20.23 -6.17 7.31
C ILE A 14 19.39 -4.91 7.20
N LYS A 15 18.07 -5.05 7.10
CA LYS A 15 17.13 -3.94 6.96
C LYS A 15 15.97 -4.11 7.91
N SER A 16 15.55 -3.03 8.58
CA SER A 16 14.37 -3.07 9.46
C SER A 16 13.08 -3.14 8.65
N LYS A 17 12.69 -2.03 8.03
CA LYS A 17 11.55 -1.90 7.14
C LYS A 17 11.57 -0.55 6.45
N SER A 18 11.24 -0.51 5.17
CA SER A 18 11.11 0.77 4.45
C SER A 18 10.32 0.63 3.16
N MET A 19 9.14 1.24 3.08
CA MET A 19 8.41 1.36 1.80
C MET A 19 9.21 2.13 0.73
N LEU A 20 10.14 2.99 1.17
CA LEU A 20 11.01 3.76 0.28
C LEU A 20 12.01 2.88 -0.47
N THR A 21 12.46 1.78 0.12
CA THR A 21 13.32 0.83 -0.59
C THR A 21 12.52 -0.02 -1.56
N GLU A 22 11.27 -0.37 -1.19
CA GLU A 22 10.35 -1.11 -2.07
C GLU A 22 9.98 -0.30 -3.33
N GLU A 23 9.72 1.00 -3.20
CA GLU A 23 9.40 1.84 -4.38
C GLU A 23 10.59 2.01 -5.33
N CYS A 24 11.82 1.81 -4.82
CA CYS A 24 13.05 1.90 -5.59
C CYS A 24 13.50 0.54 -6.19
N GLY A 25 12.79 -0.57 -5.91
CA GLY A 25 13.24 -1.91 -6.32
C GLY A 25 14.60 -2.28 -5.72
N PHE A 26 14.87 -1.80 -4.51
CA PHE A 26 16.21 -1.78 -3.91
C PHE A 26 16.78 -3.19 -3.72
N ARG A 27 15.97 -4.13 -3.24
CA ARG A 27 16.41 -5.48 -2.91
C ARG A 27 16.85 -6.23 -4.17
N GLU A 28 16.04 -6.18 -5.22
CA GLU A 28 16.32 -6.80 -6.51
C GLU A 28 17.59 -6.20 -7.14
N PHE A 29 17.73 -4.87 -7.07
CA PHE A 29 18.93 -4.18 -7.52
C PHE A 29 20.17 -4.60 -6.74
N MET A 30 20.11 -4.70 -5.42
CA MET A 30 21.26 -5.10 -4.58
C MET A 30 21.64 -6.57 -4.79
N ALA A 31 20.67 -7.46 -4.93
CA ALA A 31 20.90 -8.87 -5.21
C ALA A 31 21.67 -9.08 -6.53
N ALA A 32 21.34 -8.31 -7.57
CA ALA A 32 22.06 -8.33 -8.84
C ALA A 32 23.52 -7.84 -8.73
N HIS A 33 23.88 -7.21 -7.62
CA HIS A 33 25.24 -6.73 -7.32
C HIS A 33 25.89 -7.53 -6.17
N GLU A 34 25.44 -8.77 -5.94
CA GLU A 34 26.00 -9.69 -4.95
C GLU A 34 25.93 -9.18 -3.50
N ILE A 35 24.97 -8.29 -3.21
CA ILE A 35 24.67 -7.83 -1.85
C ILE A 35 23.42 -8.55 -1.36
N GLU A 36 23.60 -9.36 -0.31
CA GLU A 36 22.52 -10.05 0.38
C GLU A 36 21.77 -9.04 1.27
N VAL A 37 20.52 -8.76 0.96
CA VAL A 37 19.65 -7.90 1.78
C VAL A 37 18.70 -8.78 2.58
N ILE A 38 18.68 -8.63 3.90
CA ILE A 38 17.88 -9.43 4.82
C ILE A 38 16.91 -8.54 5.60
N GLU A 39 15.61 -8.78 5.45
CA GLU A 39 14.60 -8.09 6.26
C GLU A 39 14.62 -8.63 7.69
N THR A 40 14.48 -7.71 8.65
CA THR A 40 14.47 -8.01 10.09
C THR A 40 13.12 -7.69 10.74
N ASP A 41 12.22 -6.98 10.04
CA ASP A 41 10.80 -6.92 10.42
C ASP A 41 10.13 -8.28 10.20
N LEU A 42 9.35 -8.76 11.17
CA LEU A 42 8.73 -10.09 11.09
C LEU A 42 7.84 -10.22 9.85
N GLY A 43 7.02 -9.20 9.60
CA GLY A 43 6.09 -9.19 8.48
C GLY A 43 6.82 -9.15 7.14
N GLU A 44 7.79 -8.24 6.99
CA GLU A 44 8.62 -8.15 5.77
C GLU A 44 9.44 -9.42 5.55
N ARG A 45 9.96 -10.05 6.61
CA ARG A 45 10.74 -11.27 6.50
C ARG A 45 9.89 -12.47 6.09
N ILE A 46 8.65 -12.58 6.58
CA ILE A 46 7.69 -13.59 6.07
C ILE A 46 7.48 -13.40 4.56
N GLN A 47 7.24 -12.17 4.11
CA GLN A 47 7.06 -11.86 2.68
C GLN A 47 8.32 -12.18 1.86
N GLN A 48 9.50 -11.82 2.39
CA GLN A 48 10.78 -12.10 1.75
C GLN A 48 11.02 -13.60 1.57
N LEU A 49 10.71 -14.42 2.59
CA LEU A 49 10.86 -15.87 2.55
C LEU A 49 9.88 -16.54 1.57
N ASP A 50 8.67 -16.01 1.46
CA ASP A 50 7.64 -16.52 0.53
C ASP A 50 7.76 -15.93 -0.89
N GLY A 51 8.67 -14.98 -1.11
CA GLY A 51 8.86 -14.32 -2.41
C GLY A 51 7.71 -13.40 -2.82
N GLU A 52 6.97 -12.86 -1.85
CA GLU A 52 5.82 -11.99 -2.08
C GLU A 52 6.11 -10.52 -1.70
N ALA A 53 5.32 -9.60 -2.25
CA ALA A 53 5.39 -8.19 -1.92
C ALA A 53 4.58 -7.87 -0.65
N PRO A 54 4.89 -6.80 0.10
CA PRO A 54 4.11 -6.42 1.28
C PRO A 54 2.67 -6.04 0.90
N SER A 55 1.67 -6.59 1.60
CA SER A 55 0.26 -6.27 1.33
C SER A 55 -0.26 -5.06 2.11
N HIS A 56 0.44 -4.63 3.16
CA HIS A 56 0.03 -3.49 3.97
C HIS A 56 1.25 -2.73 4.54
N VAL A 57 1.20 -1.40 4.52
CA VAL A 57 2.32 -0.55 4.92
C VAL A 57 2.73 -0.71 6.39
N VAL A 58 1.80 -1.06 7.28
CA VAL A 58 2.06 -1.30 8.71
C VAL A 58 2.27 -2.78 9.04
N VAL A 59 1.54 -3.68 8.38
CA VAL A 59 1.47 -5.12 8.72
C VAL A 59 1.61 -5.95 7.43
N PRO A 60 2.84 -6.08 6.89
CA PRO A 60 3.09 -6.57 5.53
C PRO A 60 2.42 -7.92 5.19
N ALA A 61 2.37 -8.83 6.16
CA ALA A 61 1.82 -10.17 6.01
C ALA A 61 0.37 -10.33 6.49
N VAL A 62 -0.41 -9.24 6.64
CA VAL A 62 -1.79 -9.29 7.18
C VAL A 62 -2.76 -10.18 6.40
N HIS A 63 -2.42 -10.52 5.16
CA HIS A 63 -3.24 -11.38 4.32
C HIS A 63 -2.97 -12.88 4.53
N LYS A 64 -1.92 -13.24 5.28
CA LYS A 64 -1.53 -14.62 5.56
C LYS A 64 -2.18 -15.11 6.84
N LEU A 65 -2.67 -16.34 6.82
CA LEU A 65 -3.10 -17.08 8.00
C LEU A 65 -1.88 -17.63 8.74
N ARG A 66 -2.07 -18.03 10.01
CA ARG A 66 -1.01 -18.67 10.80
C ARG A 66 -0.51 -19.96 10.15
N THR A 67 -1.40 -20.73 9.53
CA THR A 67 -1.09 -21.91 8.71
C THR A 67 -0.14 -21.58 7.56
N ASP A 68 -0.34 -20.45 6.88
CA ASP A 68 0.51 -20.05 5.76
C ASP A 68 1.91 -19.71 6.26
N VAL A 69 2.00 -19.01 7.40
CA VAL A 69 3.29 -18.68 8.03
C VAL A 69 4.02 -19.94 8.49
N ALA A 70 3.32 -20.88 9.14
CA ALA A 70 3.89 -22.15 9.58
C ALA A 70 4.46 -22.95 8.41
N ARG A 71 3.73 -23.01 7.29
CA ARG A 71 4.20 -23.64 6.05
C ARG A 71 5.48 -22.97 5.53
N VAL A 72 5.50 -21.64 5.41
CA VAL A 72 6.69 -20.90 4.93
C VAL A 72 7.89 -21.14 5.85
N PHE A 73 7.70 -21.13 7.17
CA PHE A 73 8.80 -21.35 8.11
C PHE A 73 9.28 -22.80 8.09
N ALA A 74 8.41 -23.78 7.92
CA ALA A 74 8.82 -25.18 7.77
C ALA A 74 9.65 -25.38 6.50
N GLU A 75 9.20 -24.82 5.37
CA GLU A 75 9.91 -24.91 4.09
C GLU A 75 11.25 -24.17 4.08
N LYS A 76 11.33 -23.00 4.71
CA LYS A 76 12.50 -22.10 4.58
C LYS A 76 13.43 -22.08 5.78
N LEU A 77 12.92 -22.38 6.98
CA LEU A 77 13.66 -22.32 8.24
C LEU A 77 13.75 -23.69 8.94
N GLY A 78 13.07 -24.73 8.41
CA GLY A 78 13.08 -26.07 9.00
C GLY A 78 12.31 -26.18 10.32
N SER A 79 11.29 -25.34 10.53
CA SER A 79 10.40 -25.46 11.70
C SER A 79 9.36 -26.58 11.55
N ASP A 80 8.62 -26.88 12.61
CA ASP A 80 7.50 -27.83 12.56
C ASP A 80 6.36 -27.29 11.67
N PRO A 81 5.96 -27.98 10.58
CA PRO A 81 4.89 -27.54 9.69
C PRO A 81 3.50 -27.53 10.34
N ASN A 82 3.31 -28.24 11.45
CA ASN A 82 2.01 -28.35 12.12
C ASN A 82 1.85 -27.36 13.29
N SER A 83 2.89 -26.59 13.63
CA SER A 83 2.85 -25.66 14.74
C SER A 83 2.40 -24.27 14.29
N GLU A 84 1.13 -23.96 14.54
CA GLU A 84 0.53 -22.64 14.29
C GLU A 84 0.61 -21.69 15.49
N ASP A 85 1.26 -22.12 16.58
CA ASP A 85 1.40 -21.30 17.78
C ASP A 85 2.23 -20.04 17.48
N VAL A 86 1.66 -18.88 17.82
CA VAL A 86 2.24 -17.59 17.46
C VAL A 86 3.55 -17.34 18.21
N HIS A 87 3.65 -17.80 19.46
CA HIS A 87 4.88 -17.67 20.23
C HIS A 87 5.99 -18.53 19.64
N TYR A 88 5.69 -19.79 19.32
CA TYR A 88 6.62 -20.70 18.64
C TYR A 88 7.13 -20.11 17.32
N LEU A 89 6.24 -19.64 16.44
CA LEU A 89 6.64 -19.06 15.15
C LEU A 89 7.51 -17.82 15.33
N ALA A 90 7.16 -16.93 16.27
CA ALA A 90 7.97 -15.74 16.56
C ALA A 90 9.36 -16.09 17.12
N GLU A 91 9.47 -17.10 18.00
CA GLU A 91 10.77 -17.56 18.52
C GLU A 91 11.61 -18.23 17.43
N ARG A 92 11.01 -19.08 16.56
CA ARG A 92 11.73 -19.66 15.41
C ARG A 92 12.30 -18.59 14.50
N GLN A 93 11.51 -17.56 14.19
CA GLN A 93 11.97 -16.43 13.40
C GLN A 93 13.12 -15.68 14.08
N ARG A 94 13.04 -15.48 15.40
CA ARG A 94 14.10 -14.84 16.19
C ARG A 94 15.40 -15.66 16.16
N GLU A 95 15.32 -16.97 16.39
CA GLU A 95 16.44 -17.90 16.35
C GLU A 95 17.13 -17.88 14.99
N ALA A 96 16.36 -17.88 13.90
CA ALA A 96 16.88 -17.85 12.53
C ALA A 96 17.52 -16.49 12.16
N THR A 97 16.95 -15.38 12.62
CA THR A 97 17.37 -14.02 12.19
C THR A 97 18.51 -13.45 13.03
N ARG A 98 18.60 -13.81 14.31
CA ARG A 98 19.60 -13.25 15.22
C ARG A 98 21.06 -13.47 14.76
N PRO A 99 21.48 -14.67 14.28
CA PRO A 99 22.82 -14.87 13.74
C PRO A 99 23.10 -14.00 12.50
N LEU A 100 22.07 -13.76 11.67
CA LEU A 100 22.17 -12.90 10.49
C LEU A 100 22.39 -11.43 10.89
N ILE A 101 21.72 -10.97 11.95
CA ILE A 101 21.92 -9.62 12.50
C ILE A 101 23.33 -9.44 13.06
N LEU A 102 23.81 -10.41 13.84
CA LEU A 102 25.12 -10.35 14.49
C LEU A 102 26.30 -10.44 13.50
N SER A 103 26.07 -11.03 12.33
CA SER A 103 27.10 -11.20 11.29
C SER A 103 26.95 -10.24 10.11
N ALA A 104 26.06 -9.23 10.20
CA ALA A 104 25.84 -8.28 9.13
C ALA A 104 26.95 -7.22 9.06
N ASP A 105 27.39 -6.90 7.84
CA ASP A 105 28.40 -5.88 7.58
C ASP A 105 27.82 -4.46 7.69
N ALA A 106 26.55 -4.33 7.32
CA ALA A 106 25.82 -3.07 7.32
C ALA A 106 24.38 -3.26 7.75
N GLY A 107 23.79 -2.18 8.26
CA GLY A 107 22.38 -2.12 8.61
C GLY A 107 21.68 -0.93 7.97
N MET A 108 20.41 -1.10 7.60
CA MET A 108 19.60 -0.07 6.99
C MET A 108 18.28 0.13 7.72
N THR A 109 17.92 1.40 7.91
CA THR A 109 16.61 1.79 8.44
C THR A 109 15.91 2.74 7.48
N GLY A 110 14.57 2.73 7.53
CA GLY A 110 13.77 3.82 7.00
C GLY A 110 13.75 5.01 7.96
N CYS A 111 12.75 5.87 7.79
CA CYS A 111 12.48 7.01 8.66
C CYS A 111 10.98 7.33 8.68
N ASN A 112 10.43 7.56 9.87
CA ASN A 112 9.07 8.05 10.04
C ASN A 112 9.05 9.58 10.00
N PHE A 113 9.98 10.22 10.72
CA PHE A 113 10.10 11.68 10.82
C PHE A 113 11.57 12.12 10.88
N ALA A 114 11.94 13.15 10.14
CA ALA A 114 13.24 13.81 10.24
C ALA A 114 13.03 15.24 10.77
N VAL A 115 13.75 15.64 11.82
CA VAL A 115 13.60 16.92 12.49
C VAL A 115 14.69 17.87 11.99
N ALA A 116 14.29 18.87 11.20
CA ALA A 116 15.22 19.82 10.58
C ALA A 116 16.06 20.59 11.61
N GLU A 117 15.43 21.08 12.68
CA GLU A 117 16.08 21.84 13.77
C GLU A 117 17.31 21.16 14.37
N THR A 118 17.31 19.82 14.46
CA THR A 118 18.32 19.08 15.22
C THR A 118 19.11 18.08 14.38
N GLY A 119 18.77 17.91 13.10
CA GLY A 119 19.31 16.83 12.26
C GLY A 119 18.95 15.42 12.76
N THR A 120 17.96 15.28 13.65
CA THR A 120 17.55 13.98 14.19
C THR A 120 16.61 13.29 13.22
N PHE A 121 16.76 11.98 12.97
CA PHE A 121 15.68 11.19 12.38
C PHE A 121 15.15 10.15 13.36
N VAL A 122 13.88 9.80 13.17
CA VAL A 122 13.11 9.00 14.11
C VAL A 122 12.51 7.81 13.40
N VAL A 123 12.69 6.65 14.01
CA VAL A 123 12.11 5.38 13.57
C VAL A 123 11.17 4.88 14.65
N CYS A 124 9.93 4.58 14.26
CA CYS A 124 8.92 4.02 15.15
C CYS A 124 8.72 2.54 14.81
N THR A 125 8.92 1.65 15.78
CA THR A 125 8.75 0.19 15.61
C THR A 125 8.10 -0.44 16.85
N ASN A 126 7.60 -1.67 16.71
CA ASN A 126 7.04 -2.46 17.80
C ASN A 126 7.86 -3.70 18.18
N GLU A 127 8.94 -4.00 17.44
CA GLU A 127 9.67 -5.27 17.58
C GLU A 127 11.19 -5.11 17.75
N GLY A 128 11.69 -3.87 17.95
CA GLY A 128 13.09 -3.55 18.26
C GLY A 128 14.11 -3.80 17.14
N ASN A 129 13.69 -4.40 16.02
CA ASN A 129 14.49 -4.72 14.84
C ASN A 129 15.25 -3.50 14.25
N ALA A 130 14.65 -2.31 14.30
CA ALA A 130 15.28 -1.08 13.83
C ALA A 130 16.53 -0.72 14.65
N ASP A 131 16.48 -0.89 15.97
CA ASP A 131 17.61 -0.58 16.84
C ASP A 131 18.74 -1.59 16.65
N LEU A 132 18.41 -2.86 16.44
CA LEU A 132 19.38 -3.88 16.08
C LEU A 132 20.03 -3.59 14.73
N SER A 133 19.23 -3.22 13.72
CA SER A 133 19.74 -2.83 12.40
C SER A 133 20.64 -1.60 12.47
N ALA A 134 20.33 -0.62 13.31
CA ALA A 134 21.10 0.61 13.42
C ALA A 134 22.39 0.46 14.26
N ASN A 135 22.36 -0.38 15.30
CA ASN A 135 23.42 -0.38 16.32
C ASN A 135 24.29 -1.64 16.34
N THR A 136 23.88 -2.75 15.72
CA THR A 136 24.71 -3.96 15.69
C THR A 136 25.82 -3.88 14.63
N PRO A 137 25.54 -3.56 13.36
CA PRO A 137 26.57 -3.46 12.33
C PRO A 137 27.51 -2.25 12.56
N PRO A 138 28.72 -2.26 12.02
CA PRO A 138 29.63 -1.11 12.06
C PRO A 138 29.16 0.05 11.15
N LEU A 139 28.34 -0.24 10.14
CA LEU A 139 27.82 0.73 9.18
C LEU A 139 26.29 0.82 9.25
N HIS A 140 25.76 2.02 9.50
CA HIS A 140 24.31 2.30 9.46
C HIS A 140 23.96 3.23 8.30
N ILE A 141 22.99 2.84 7.47
CA ILE A 141 22.47 3.65 6.37
C ILE A 141 20.99 3.97 6.64
N ALA A 142 20.66 5.25 6.77
CA ALA A 142 19.27 5.70 6.86
C ALA A 142 18.78 6.15 5.47
N SER A 143 17.69 5.57 5.00
CA SER A 143 17.02 5.98 3.76
C SER A 143 15.77 6.80 4.09
N ILE A 144 15.77 8.07 3.71
CA ILE A 144 14.77 9.06 4.14
C ILE A 144 14.19 9.76 2.93
N GLY A 145 12.87 9.69 2.76
CA GLY A 145 12.19 10.48 1.75
C GLY A 145 12.17 11.95 2.17
N ILE A 146 12.38 12.87 1.23
CA ILE A 146 12.43 14.32 1.53
C ILE A 146 11.11 14.86 2.11
N GLU A 147 10.00 14.12 1.96
CA GLU A 147 8.68 14.45 2.53
C GLU A 147 8.56 14.14 4.03
N LYS A 148 9.55 13.47 4.63
CA LYS A 148 9.53 13.08 6.05
C LYS A 148 9.97 14.18 7.01
N VAL A 149 10.37 15.33 6.48
CA VAL A 149 10.92 16.42 7.27
C VAL A 149 9.82 17.19 8.01
N ILE A 150 10.00 17.34 9.32
CA ILE A 150 9.25 18.26 10.19
C ILE A 150 10.20 19.33 10.73
N PRO A 151 9.72 20.55 10.99
CA PRO A 151 10.64 21.67 11.23
C PRO A 151 11.30 21.62 12.61
N ARG A 152 10.55 21.27 13.67
CA ARG A 152 10.99 21.38 15.07
C ARG A 152 10.75 20.10 15.86
N LEU A 153 11.57 19.89 16.90
CA LEU A 153 11.47 18.72 17.77
C LEU A 153 10.14 18.67 18.54
N GLU A 154 9.63 19.83 18.97
CA GLU A 154 8.37 19.94 19.73
C GLU A 154 7.15 19.36 18.97
N HIS A 155 7.18 19.38 17.63
CA HIS A 155 6.10 18.83 16.81
C HIS A 155 6.08 17.30 16.79
N LEU A 156 7.23 16.65 17.07
CA LEU A 156 7.39 15.21 16.93
C LEU A 156 6.41 14.43 17.81
N ALA A 157 6.19 14.87 19.06
CA ALA A 157 5.29 14.20 19.98
C ALA A 157 3.85 14.11 19.43
N VAL A 158 3.40 15.14 18.72
CA VAL A 158 2.09 15.16 18.05
C VAL A 158 2.06 14.13 16.93
N PHE A 159 3.08 14.13 16.06
CA PHE A 159 3.15 13.22 14.92
C PHE A 159 3.28 11.75 15.31
N VAL A 160 4.11 11.43 16.31
CA VAL A 160 4.24 10.06 16.84
C VAL A 160 2.93 9.57 17.43
N ARG A 161 2.24 10.42 18.20
CA ARG A 161 0.92 10.10 18.77
C ARG A 161 -0.14 9.88 17.70
N LEU A 162 -0.17 10.73 16.66
CA LEU A 162 -1.08 10.57 15.52
C LEU A 162 -0.78 9.27 14.77
N LEU A 163 0.49 8.99 14.47
CA LEU A 163 0.93 7.78 13.79
C LEU A 163 0.45 6.53 14.54
N SER A 164 0.80 6.42 15.82
CA SER A 164 0.51 5.24 16.63
C SER A 164 -0.99 4.97 16.73
N ARG A 165 -1.78 5.99 17.06
CA ARG A 165 -3.23 5.85 17.24
C ARG A 165 -3.94 5.54 15.94
N SER A 166 -3.54 6.16 14.83
CA SER A 166 -4.14 5.91 13.52
C SER A 166 -3.73 4.56 12.92
N ALA A 167 -2.53 4.07 13.24
CA ALA A 167 -2.02 2.80 12.71
C ALA A 167 -2.52 1.59 13.49
N LEU A 168 -2.43 1.63 14.82
CA LEU A 168 -2.60 0.45 15.68
C LEU A 168 -3.63 0.66 16.79
N GLY A 169 -4.14 1.88 16.96
CA GLY A 169 -4.99 2.24 18.11
C GLY A 169 -4.22 2.35 19.43
N SER A 170 -2.91 2.13 19.43
CA SER A 170 -2.06 2.22 20.61
C SER A 170 -1.74 3.67 20.98
N PRO A 171 -1.58 4.00 22.28
CA PRO A 171 -1.22 5.36 22.71
C PRO A 171 0.11 5.87 22.11
N ILE A 172 1.11 4.99 22.00
CA ILE A 172 2.45 5.20 21.43
C ILE A 172 3.01 3.86 20.90
N THR A 173 4.01 3.89 20.01
CA THR A 173 4.75 2.69 19.57
C THR A 173 5.66 2.17 20.68
N GLN A 174 5.97 0.87 20.68
CA GLN A 174 6.80 0.27 21.73
C GLN A 174 8.22 0.85 21.74
N TYR A 175 8.76 1.13 20.55
CA TYR A 175 10.04 1.80 20.38
C TYR A 175 9.86 3.05 19.51
N THR A 176 10.44 4.16 19.97
CA THR A 176 10.57 5.41 19.22
C THR A 176 12.02 5.84 19.33
N SER A 177 12.81 5.49 18.33
CA SER A 177 14.27 5.62 18.38
C SER A 177 14.71 6.86 17.64
N HIS A 178 15.56 7.65 18.28
CA HIS A 178 16.04 8.93 17.77
C HIS A 178 17.52 8.80 17.44
N PHE A 179 17.86 8.99 16.17
CA PHE A 179 19.22 8.86 15.67
C PHE A 179 19.76 10.24 15.30
N ARG A 180 20.96 10.55 15.82
CA ARG A 180 21.69 11.80 15.56
C ARG A 180 23.11 11.59 15.03
N GLY A 181 23.64 10.38 15.18
CA GLY A 181 24.99 10.03 14.77
C GLY A 181 25.24 8.54 14.96
N PRO A 182 26.36 8.03 14.44
CA PRO A 182 26.70 6.62 14.56
C PRO A 182 27.00 6.24 16.01
N ARG A 183 26.94 4.93 16.29
CA ARG A 183 27.55 4.38 17.50
C ARG A 183 29.05 4.68 17.53
N ALA A 184 29.66 4.65 18.72
CA ALA A 184 31.11 4.79 18.85
C ALA A 184 31.85 3.77 17.97
N GLY A 185 32.81 4.24 17.17
CA GLY A 185 33.58 3.43 16.23
C GLY A 185 32.82 2.96 14.99
N GLY A 186 31.59 3.42 14.76
CA GLY A 186 30.81 3.12 13.57
C GLY A 186 30.68 4.31 12.61
N ALA A 187 30.12 4.04 11.43
CA ALA A 187 29.79 5.05 10.43
C ALA A 187 28.27 5.13 10.21
N MET A 188 27.75 6.32 9.95
CA MET A 188 26.34 6.54 9.62
C MET A 188 26.22 7.38 8.35
N HIS A 189 25.44 6.91 7.39
CA HIS A 189 25.10 7.65 6.18
C HIS A 189 23.60 7.93 6.12
N VAL A 190 23.22 9.19 5.91
CA VAL A 190 21.83 9.60 5.69
C VAL A 190 21.63 9.87 4.20
N VAL A 191 20.75 9.10 3.57
CA VAL A 191 20.43 9.23 2.14
C VAL A 191 19.05 9.86 2.02
N LEU A 192 19.01 11.12 1.57
CA LEU A 192 17.78 11.81 1.24
C LEU A 192 17.32 11.42 -0.17
N VAL A 193 16.09 10.94 -0.29
CA VAL A 193 15.55 10.39 -1.54
C VAL A 193 14.41 11.27 -2.03
N ASP A 194 14.59 11.81 -3.23
CA ASP A 194 13.54 12.53 -3.93
C ASP A 194 12.59 11.55 -4.64
N ASN A 195 13.07 10.82 -5.64
CA ASN A 195 12.28 9.85 -6.41
C ASN A 195 10.89 10.41 -6.84
N GLY A 196 10.89 11.63 -7.43
CA GLY A 196 9.69 12.31 -7.93
C GLY A 196 8.88 13.10 -6.88
N ARG A 197 9.35 13.21 -5.64
CA ARG A 197 8.69 14.00 -4.59
C ARG A 197 8.73 15.50 -4.89
N SER A 198 9.84 16.04 -5.39
CA SER A 198 9.98 17.44 -5.78
C SER A 198 9.03 17.80 -6.92
N GLU A 199 8.87 16.92 -7.92
CA GLU A 199 7.90 17.11 -8.99
C GLU A 199 6.47 17.12 -8.41
N ARG A 200 6.14 16.13 -7.56
CA ARG A 200 4.83 16.06 -6.90
C ARG A 200 4.55 17.26 -5.99
N LEU A 201 5.59 17.84 -5.38
CA LEU A 201 5.48 19.05 -4.56
C LEU A 201 5.01 20.25 -5.40
N GLY A 202 5.42 20.31 -6.68
CA GLY A 202 4.96 21.31 -7.65
C GLY A 202 3.55 21.06 -8.20
N MET A 203 2.94 19.89 -7.94
CA MET A 203 1.59 19.57 -8.41
C MET A 203 0.54 20.07 -7.42
N GLU A 204 -0.09 21.22 -7.70
CA GLU A 204 -1.05 21.89 -6.81
C GLU A 204 -2.12 20.95 -6.22
N LYS A 205 -2.67 20.05 -7.04
CA LYS A 205 -3.71 19.10 -6.62
C LYS A 205 -3.17 17.89 -5.86
N PHE A 206 -1.92 17.51 -6.08
CA PHE A 206 -1.37 16.21 -5.65
C PHE A 206 -0.30 16.32 -4.57
N TRP A 207 0.31 17.49 -4.36
CA TRP A 207 1.30 17.70 -3.30
C TRP A 207 0.80 17.34 -1.89
N PRO A 208 -0.50 17.48 -1.51
CA PRO A 208 -0.92 17.13 -0.16
C PRO A 208 -0.69 15.65 0.17
N SER A 209 -0.55 14.77 -0.84
CA SER A 209 -0.17 13.37 -0.64
C SER A 209 1.19 13.21 0.08
N LEU A 210 2.10 14.19 -0.06
CA LEU A 210 3.41 14.20 0.59
C LEU A 210 3.33 14.34 2.12
N LYS A 211 2.18 14.79 2.67
CA LYS A 211 1.95 14.85 4.12
C LYS A 211 1.85 13.46 4.77
N CYS A 212 1.85 12.39 3.97
CA CYS A 212 1.54 11.05 4.44
C CYS A 212 2.57 10.51 5.45
N ILE A 213 2.09 10.26 6.66
CA ILE A 213 2.88 9.65 7.75
C ILE A 213 2.87 8.10 7.71
N ARG A 214 2.32 7.49 6.66
CA ARG A 214 2.28 6.03 6.44
C ARG A 214 1.58 5.24 7.55
N CYS A 215 0.55 5.81 8.18
CA CYS A 215 -0.20 5.16 9.26
C CYS A 215 -1.17 4.06 8.80
N GLY A 216 -1.51 3.95 7.50
CA GLY A 216 -2.42 2.91 7.00
C GLY A 216 -3.92 3.11 7.32
N ALA A 217 -4.31 4.15 8.07
CA ALA A 217 -5.73 4.40 8.42
C ALA A 217 -6.66 4.44 7.19
N CYS A 218 -6.21 5.04 6.09
CA CYS A 218 -6.96 5.08 4.84
C CYS A 218 -7.19 3.68 4.23
N MET A 219 -6.24 2.76 4.39
CA MET A 219 -6.33 1.38 3.91
C MET A 219 -7.37 0.61 4.74
N ASN A 220 -7.30 0.75 6.06
CA ASN A 220 -8.17 0.05 7.00
C ASN A 220 -9.65 0.44 6.89
N THR A 221 -9.96 1.68 6.53
CA THR A 221 -11.36 2.11 6.31
C THR A 221 -11.88 1.78 4.90
N CYS A 222 -10.98 1.51 3.95
CA CYS A 222 -11.35 1.37 2.54
C CYS A 222 -12.13 0.08 2.29
N PRO A 223 -13.38 0.14 1.77
CA PRO A 223 -14.17 -1.06 1.52
C PRO A 223 -13.54 -1.95 0.44
N VAL A 224 -12.82 -1.37 -0.52
CA VAL A 224 -12.14 -2.12 -1.59
C VAL A 224 -10.95 -2.89 -1.01
N PHE A 225 -10.05 -2.20 -0.30
CA PHE A 225 -8.86 -2.82 0.31
C PHE A 225 -9.24 -3.95 1.27
N ARG A 226 -10.26 -3.75 2.12
CA ARG A 226 -10.75 -4.76 3.07
C ARG A 226 -11.28 -6.03 2.42
N ARG A 227 -11.62 -6.00 1.13
CA ARG A 227 -12.16 -7.15 0.39
C ARG A 227 -11.14 -7.74 -0.58
N SER A 228 -10.27 -6.93 -1.16
CA SER A 228 -9.28 -7.37 -2.16
C SER A 228 -7.90 -7.68 -1.59
N GLY A 229 -7.57 -7.15 -0.40
CA GLY A 229 -6.19 -7.09 0.09
C GLY A 229 -5.30 -6.15 -0.73
N GLY A 230 -4.04 -6.01 -0.31
CA GLY A 230 -3.07 -5.11 -0.95
C GLY A 230 -2.42 -5.64 -2.22
N LEU A 231 -2.19 -6.95 -2.32
CA LEU A 231 -1.53 -7.56 -3.49
C LEU A 231 -2.32 -7.33 -4.79
N SER A 232 -3.66 -7.30 -4.68
CA SER A 232 -4.57 -7.05 -5.80
C SER A 232 -4.38 -5.69 -6.49
N TYR A 233 -3.67 -4.75 -5.86
CA TYR A 233 -3.37 -3.45 -6.46
C TYR A 233 -2.20 -3.54 -7.47
N GLY A 234 -1.32 -4.53 -7.38
CA GLY A 234 -0.20 -4.69 -8.32
C GLY A 234 0.80 -3.52 -8.33
N ALA A 235 0.94 -2.84 -7.20
CA ALA A 235 1.81 -1.67 -7.02
C ALA A 235 2.46 -1.71 -5.62
N THR A 236 3.54 -0.94 -5.44
CA THR A 236 4.24 -0.84 -4.15
C THR A 236 3.34 -0.25 -3.08
N TYR A 237 2.56 0.79 -3.41
CA TYR A 237 1.63 1.38 -2.47
C TYR A 237 0.22 0.81 -2.69
N ALA A 238 -0.38 0.28 -1.63
CA ALA A 238 -1.71 -0.30 -1.68
C ALA A 238 -2.77 0.58 -1.01
N GLY A 239 -4.05 0.29 -1.30
CA GLY A 239 -5.19 1.03 -0.74
C GLY A 239 -5.23 2.50 -1.20
N PRO A 240 -6.09 3.34 -0.60
CA PRO A 240 -6.39 4.68 -1.13
C PRO A 240 -5.17 5.59 -1.31
N ILE A 241 -4.15 5.46 -0.45
CA ILE A 241 -2.90 6.22 -0.59
C ILE A 241 -2.10 5.82 -1.84
N GLY A 242 -2.13 4.54 -2.24
CA GLY A 242 -1.48 4.08 -3.47
C GLY A 242 -2.11 4.69 -4.72
N LEU A 243 -3.45 4.79 -4.77
CA LEU A 243 -4.15 5.38 -5.92
C LEU A 243 -3.75 6.83 -6.23
N ILE A 244 -3.17 7.56 -5.26
CA ILE A 244 -2.73 8.94 -5.45
C ILE A 244 -1.21 9.09 -5.51
N LEU A 245 -0.45 8.05 -5.15
CA LEU A 245 1.01 8.04 -5.22
C LEU A 245 1.51 7.28 -6.44
N ASP A 246 1.05 6.06 -6.68
CA ASP A 246 1.57 5.21 -7.76
C ASP A 246 1.52 5.86 -9.15
N PRO A 247 0.45 6.59 -9.53
CA PRO A 247 0.40 7.25 -10.83
C PRO A 247 1.53 8.26 -11.09
N THR A 248 2.14 8.82 -10.04
CA THR A 248 3.28 9.74 -10.22
C THR A 248 4.60 9.02 -10.50
N PHE A 249 4.74 7.75 -10.12
CA PHE A 249 5.91 6.96 -10.49
C PHE A 249 5.79 6.43 -11.93
N ASN A 250 4.58 6.02 -12.33
CA ASN A 250 4.31 5.58 -13.69
C ASN A 250 2.82 5.70 -14.04
N ALA A 251 2.44 6.81 -14.67
CA ALA A 251 1.05 7.11 -15.03
C ALA A 251 0.41 6.01 -15.90
N ARG A 252 1.15 5.49 -16.88
CA ARG A 252 0.67 4.49 -17.82
C ARG A 252 0.41 3.13 -17.16
N LYS A 253 1.39 2.61 -16.41
CA LYS A 253 1.30 1.33 -15.68
C LYS A 253 0.14 1.36 -14.69
N TYR A 254 -0.04 2.47 -13.99
CA TYR A 254 -1.01 2.60 -12.89
C TYR A 254 -2.30 3.34 -13.27
N SER A 255 -2.53 3.60 -14.56
CA SER A 255 -3.69 4.32 -15.11
C SER A 255 -5.05 3.79 -14.66
N LYS A 256 -5.14 2.48 -14.38
CA LYS A 256 -6.37 1.82 -13.93
C LYS A 256 -6.61 1.95 -12.42
N LEU A 257 -5.59 2.20 -11.61
CA LEU A 257 -5.70 2.20 -10.14
C LEU A 257 -6.68 3.26 -9.63
N PRO A 258 -6.68 4.52 -10.08
CA PRO A 258 -7.65 5.51 -9.61
C PRO A 258 -9.11 5.07 -9.80
N PHE A 259 -9.40 4.25 -10.81
CA PHE A 259 -10.73 3.73 -11.13
C PHE A 259 -11.19 2.57 -10.25
N SER A 260 -10.33 2.01 -9.39
CA SER A 260 -10.71 0.93 -8.45
C SER A 260 -11.44 1.45 -7.21
N SER A 261 -11.35 2.75 -6.91
CA SER A 261 -12.04 3.37 -5.77
C SER A 261 -13.55 3.52 -5.99
N THR A 262 -14.34 3.40 -4.92
CA THR A 262 -15.75 3.78 -4.91
C THR A 262 -15.98 5.29 -4.71
N LEU A 263 -14.91 6.06 -4.46
CA LEU A 263 -14.95 7.50 -4.16
C LEU A 263 -15.83 7.88 -2.96
N ASN A 264 -16.04 6.97 -2.00
CA ASN A 264 -16.90 7.20 -0.84
C ASN A 264 -16.39 8.24 0.20
N GLY A 265 -15.21 8.82 0.00
CA GLY A 265 -14.64 9.84 0.90
C GLY A 265 -14.08 9.34 2.24
N SER A 266 -14.32 8.08 2.64
CA SER A 266 -13.95 7.59 3.98
C SER A 266 -12.46 7.76 4.29
N CYS A 267 -11.60 7.49 3.31
CA CYS A 267 -10.15 7.62 3.44
C CYS A 267 -9.67 9.03 3.78
N SER A 268 -10.35 10.07 3.27
CA SER A 268 -10.01 11.47 3.55
C SER A 268 -10.54 11.89 4.92
N ASN A 269 -11.74 11.43 5.28
CA ASN A 269 -12.35 11.70 6.58
C ASN A 269 -11.48 11.18 7.73
N VAL A 270 -10.93 9.97 7.61
CA VAL A 270 -10.09 9.36 8.66
C VAL A 270 -8.63 9.80 8.64
N CYS A 271 -8.18 10.56 7.63
CA CYS A 271 -6.76 10.90 7.49
C CYS A 271 -6.32 11.86 8.62
N PRO A 272 -5.37 11.46 9.50
CA PRO A 272 -4.96 12.31 10.63
C PRO A 272 -4.23 13.57 10.20
N VAL A 273 -3.65 13.57 9.00
CA VAL A 273 -2.86 14.66 8.42
C VAL A 273 -3.59 15.37 7.26
N LYS A 274 -4.92 15.20 7.20
CA LYS A 274 -5.84 15.96 6.33
C LYS A 274 -5.47 15.93 4.84
N ILE A 275 -5.07 14.76 4.35
CA ILE A 275 -4.92 14.52 2.91
C ILE A 275 -6.31 14.32 2.31
N ASN A 276 -6.64 15.11 1.30
CA ASN A 276 -7.87 15.00 0.52
C ASN A 276 -7.81 13.86 -0.51
N ILE A 277 -7.53 12.64 -0.04
CA ILE A 277 -7.28 11.44 -0.86
C ILE A 277 -8.36 11.21 -1.91
N HIS A 278 -9.65 11.27 -1.56
CA HIS A 278 -10.74 10.96 -2.49
C HIS A 278 -10.87 11.98 -3.63
N GLU A 279 -10.62 13.26 -3.36
CA GLU A 279 -10.57 14.31 -4.37
C GLU A 279 -9.37 14.10 -5.30
N GLN A 280 -8.20 13.81 -4.74
CA GLN A 280 -7.02 13.49 -5.54
C GLN A 280 -7.21 12.25 -6.42
N ILE A 281 -7.91 11.21 -5.94
CA ILE A 281 -8.29 10.07 -6.78
C ILE A 281 -9.18 10.53 -7.94
N ALA A 282 -10.15 11.41 -7.70
CA ALA A 282 -11.00 11.95 -8.75
C ALA A 282 -10.21 12.81 -9.75
N ASP A 283 -9.25 13.62 -9.29
CA ASP A 283 -8.34 14.37 -10.16
C ASP A 283 -7.46 13.45 -11.00
N TRP A 284 -6.90 12.39 -10.42
CA TRP A 284 -6.16 11.38 -11.19
C TRP A 284 -7.02 10.74 -12.27
N ARG A 285 -8.30 10.47 -12.02
CA ARG A 285 -9.20 9.96 -13.07
C ARG A 285 -9.37 10.94 -14.22
N ARG A 286 -9.39 12.26 -13.95
CA ARG A 286 -9.44 13.31 -14.98
C ARG A 286 -8.16 13.31 -15.80
N VAL A 287 -7.00 13.34 -15.13
CA VAL A 287 -5.68 13.27 -15.78
C VAL A 287 -5.61 12.05 -16.72
N MET A 288 -5.95 10.84 -16.24
CA MET A 288 -5.90 9.63 -17.07
C MET A 288 -6.88 9.65 -18.25
N ALA A 289 -8.01 10.35 -18.13
CA ALA A 289 -9.00 10.48 -19.20
C ALA A 289 -8.58 11.50 -20.28
N GLU A 290 -7.79 12.50 -19.90
CA GLU A 290 -7.25 13.56 -20.75
C GLU A 290 -5.97 13.09 -21.47
N THR A 291 -5.10 12.36 -20.78
CA THR A 291 -3.80 11.90 -21.32
C THR A 291 -3.88 10.64 -22.20
N HIS A 292 -5.09 10.20 -22.59
CA HIS A 292 -5.33 9.02 -23.43
C HIS A 292 -4.81 7.68 -22.84
N GLU A 293 -4.61 7.61 -21.53
CA GLU A 293 -4.23 6.38 -20.82
C GLU A 293 -5.41 5.39 -20.65
N LEU A 294 -6.58 5.74 -21.19
CA LEU A 294 -7.77 4.88 -21.25
C LEU A 294 -8.04 4.42 -22.70
N PRO A 295 -8.36 3.13 -22.92
CA PRO A 295 -8.75 2.64 -24.24
C PRO A 295 -9.93 3.41 -24.85
N LEU A 296 -9.85 3.74 -26.15
CA LEU A 296 -10.86 4.53 -26.86
C LEU A 296 -12.27 3.93 -26.75
N MET A 297 -12.39 2.61 -26.92
CA MET A 297 -13.67 1.89 -26.76
C MET A 297 -14.26 2.13 -25.36
N LYS A 298 -13.45 2.07 -24.30
CA LYS A 298 -13.90 2.32 -22.93
C LYS A 298 -14.39 3.75 -22.76
N LYS A 299 -13.68 4.74 -23.33
CA LYS A 299 -14.08 6.15 -23.30
C LYS A 299 -15.43 6.37 -24.00
N ALA A 300 -15.62 5.77 -25.18
CA ALA A 300 -16.88 5.83 -25.91
C ALA A 300 -18.04 5.18 -25.14
N MET A 301 -17.84 3.98 -24.58
CA MET A 301 -18.84 3.28 -23.78
C MET A 301 -19.25 4.10 -22.54
N MET A 302 -18.28 4.68 -21.81
CA MET A 302 -18.58 5.51 -20.63
C MET A 302 -19.31 6.80 -21.00
N LYS A 303 -19.00 7.42 -22.15
CA LYS A 303 -19.73 8.59 -22.65
C LYS A 303 -21.18 8.24 -22.99
N ALA A 304 -21.40 7.12 -23.70
CA ALA A 304 -22.75 6.63 -24.02
C ALA A 304 -23.54 6.29 -22.74
N ALA A 305 -22.91 5.60 -21.79
CA ALA A 305 -23.52 5.31 -20.49
C ALA A 305 -23.87 6.60 -19.73
N GLY A 306 -23.01 7.63 -19.78
CA GLY A 306 -23.27 8.94 -19.19
C GLY A 306 -24.51 9.61 -19.79
N VAL A 307 -24.66 9.62 -21.12
CA VAL A 307 -25.86 10.15 -21.79
C VAL A 307 -27.13 9.39 -21.40
N LEU A 308 -27.05 8.05 -21.36
CA LEU A 308 -28.17 7.18 -20.98
C LEU A 308 -28.60 7.42 -19.51
N LEU A 309 -27.64 7.46 -18.59
CA LEU A 309 -27.90 7.58 -17.15
C LEU A 309 -28.27 9.01 -16.72
N ALA A 310 -27.84 10.03 -17.47
CA ALA A 310 -28.19 11.43 -17.19
C ALA A 310 -29.63 11.80 -17.62
N SER A 311 -30.27 11.01 -18.48
CA SER A 311 -31.63 11.25 -18.95
C SER A 311 -32.61 10.24 -18.34
N PRO A 312 -33.53 10.69 -17.44
CA PRO A 312 -34.56 9.82 -16.89
C PRO A 312 -35.42 9.15 -17.96
N ALA A 313 -35.68 9.83 -19.08
CA ALA A 313 -36.48 9.29 -20.18
C ALA A 313 -35.73 8.16 -20.91
N LEU A 314 -34.46 8.37 -21.28
CA LEU A 314 -33.65 7.35 -21.95
C LEU A 314 -33.41 6.15 -21.04
N TYR A 315 -33.07 6.39 -19.77
CA TYR A 315 -32.89 5.33 -18.78
C TYR A 315 -34.15 4.46 -18.66
N ARG A 316 -35.33 5.08 -18.52
CA ARG A 316 -36.60 4.36 -18.43
C ARG A 316 -36.93 3.59 -19.70
N ALA A 317 -36.63 4.14 -20.88
CA ALA A 317 -36.84 3.46 -22.16
C ALA A 317 -35.91 2.24 -22.34
N ALA A 318 -34.72 2.26 -21.74
CA ALA A 318 -33.77 1.15 -21.81
C ALA A 318 -34.08 -0.01 -20.85
N LEU A 319 -34.85 0.22 -19.76
CA LEU A 319 -35.14 -0.80 -18.75
C LEU A 319 -35.84 -2.06 -19.30
N PRO A 320 -36.91 -1.97 -20.13
CA PRO A 320 -37.56 -3.18 -20.67
C PRO A 320 -36.62 -4.01 -21.55
N LEU A 321 -35.73 -3.34 -22.30
CA LEU A 321 -34.72 -4.00 -23.12
C LEU A 321 -33.69 -4.72 -22.25
N ALA A 322 -33.23 -4.08 -21.18
CA ALA A 322 -32.31 -4.68 -20.22
C ALA A 322 -32.94 -5.89 -19.50
N ASP A 323 -34.20 -5.78 -19.05
CA ASP A 323 -34.93 -6.89 -18.42
C ASP A 323 -35.13 -8.06 -19.38
N SER A 324 -35.48 -7.78 -20.65
CA SER A 324 -35.59 -8.80 -21.70
C SER A 324 -34.25 -9.49 -21.96
N ALA A 325 -33.16 -8.72 -22.05
CA ALA A 325 -31.82 -9.27 -22.20
C ALA A 325 -31.44 -10.17 -21.01
N LEU A 326 -31.74 -9.77 -19.77
CA LEU A 326 -31.47 -10.62 -18.60
C LEU A 326 -32.24 -11.95 -18.61
N ARG A 327 -33.44 -11.98 -19.22
CA ARG A 327 -34.27 -13.20 -19.31
C ARG A 327 -33.90 -14.11 -20.47
N HIS A 328 -33.57 -13.53 -21.61
CA HIS A 328 -33.50 -14.25 -22.88
C HIS A 328 -32.10 -14.34 -23.47
N LEU A 329 -31.12 -13.57 -22.96
CA LEU A 329 -29.76 -13.64 -23.48
C LEU A 329 -29.15 -15.00 -23.14
N PRO A 330 -28.69 -15.77 -24.14
CA PRO A 330 -28.13 -17.08 -23.90
C PRO A 330 -26.91 -17.01 -22.97
N ARG A 331 -26.86 -17.93 -21.99
CA ARG A 331 -25.79 -18.01 -20.99
C ARG A 331 -24.39 -17.96 -21.61
N PHE A 332 -24.15 -18.60 -22.76
CA PHE A 332 -22.84 -18.62 -23.41
C PHE A 332 -22.34 -17.24 -23.89
N VAL A 333 -23.24 -16.27 -24.12
CA VAL A 333 -22.86 -14.91 -24.52
C VAL A 333 -22.15 -14.19 -23.37
N ILE A 334 -22.56 -14.45 -22.13
CA ILE A 334 -21.96 -13.88 -20.93
C ILE A 334 -20.85 -14.78 -20.41
N TYR A 335 -21.10 -16.09 -20.33
CA TYR A 335 -20.20 -17.08 -19.76
C TYR A 335 -19.38 -17.77 -20.84
N ASN A 336 -18.43 -17.04 -21.42
CA ASN A 336 -17.44 -17.59 -22.35
C ASN A 336 -16.02 -17.20 -21.94
N ARG A 337 -15.04 -17.84 -22.56
CA ARG A 337 -13.62 -17.65 -22.23
C ARG A 337 -13.12 -16.23 -22.50
N LEU A 338 -13.74 -15.52 -23.45
CA LEU A 338 -13.37 -14.16 -23.88
C LEU A 338 -13.94 -13.09 -22.94
N ASN A 339 -15.07 -13.37 -22.28
CA ASN A 339 -15.67 -12.46 -21.31
C ASN A 339 -15.19 -12.76 -19.88
N THR A 340 -14.16 -12.04 -19.44
CA THR A 340 -13.63 -12.18 -18.08
C THR A 340 -14.60 -11.72 -17.00
N TRP A 341 -15.57 -10.85 -17.32
CA TRP A 341 -16.57 -10.37 -16.35
C TRP A 341 -17.50 -11.49 -15.87
N GLY A 342 -17.81 -12.46 -16.74
CA GLY A 342 -18.64 -13.61 -16.38
C GLY A 342 -17.95 -14.64 -15.47
N ARG A 343 -16.64 -14.53 -15.22
CA ARG A 343 -15.92 -15.48 -14.37
C ARG A 343 -16.23 -15.19 -12.88
N GLY A 344 -16.78 -16.19 -12.19
CA GLY A 344 -17.09 -16.08 -10.76
C GLY A 344 -18.22 -15.11 -10.42
N ARG A 345 -19.03 -14.71 -11.42
CA ARG A 345 -20.23 -13.87 -11.25
C ARG A 345 -21.41 -14.59 -11.85
N GLU A 346 -22.56 -14.49 -11.20
CA GLU A 346 -23.83 -14.97 -11.75
C GLU A 346 -24.73 -13.76 -12.01
N VAL A 347 -25.33 -13.72 -13.19
CA VAL A 347 -26.31 -12.71 -13.56
C VAL A 347 -27.57 -12.94 -12.72
N PRO A 348 -28.08 -11.90 -12.01
CA PRO A 348 -29.25 -12.07 -11.18
C PRO A 348 -30.47 -12.41 -12.04
N HIS A 349 -31.41 -13.17 -11.46
CA HIS A 349 -32.70 -13.40 -12.09
C HIS A 349 -33.45 -12.09 -12.30
N ALA A 350 -33.93 -11.86 -13.52
CA ALA A 350 -34.72 -10.68 -13.83
C ALA A 350 -36.02 -10.68 -12.99
N PRO A 351 -36.33 -9.60 -12.25
CA PRO A 351 -37.56 -9.53 -11.49
C PRO A 351 -38.78 -9.54 -12.44
N PRO A 352 -39.95 -10.04 -12.00
CA PRO A 352 -41.15 -10.11 -12.84
C PRO A 352 -41.62 -8.74 -13.32
N GLN A 353 -41.36 -7.69 -12.55
CA GLN A 353 -41.67 -6.30 -12.86
C GLN A 353 -40.61 -5.37 -12.28
N THR A 354 -40.41 -4.20 -12.89
CA THR A 354 -39.50 -3.16 -12.39
C THR A 354 -40.07 -2.47 -11.14
N PHE A 355 -39.21 -1.84 -10.33
CA PHE A 355 -39.66 -1.01 -9.19
C PHE A 355 -40.66 0.07 -9.62
N HIS A 356 -40.49 0.69 -10.80
CA HIS A 356 -41.43 1.70 -11.30
C HIS A 356 -42.79 1.13 -11.68
N GLN A 357 -42.84 -0.05 -12.30
CA GLN A 357 -44.10 -0.75 -12.59
C GLN A 357 -44.81 -1.12 -11.29
N TRP A 358 -44.08 -1.68 -10.31
CA TRP A 358 -44.61 -1.97 -8.98
C TRP A 358 -45.10 -0.70 -8.29
N TYR A 359 -44.32 0.38 -8.31
CA TYR A 359 -44.69 1.64 -7.66
C TYR A 359 -45.94 2.25 -8.27
N ARG A 360 -46.06 2.30 -9.61
CA ARG A 360 -47.29 2.77 -10.29
C ARG A 360 -48.51 1.90 -9.96
N LYS A 361 -48.33 0.59 -9.80
CA LYS A 361 -49.41 -0.35 -9.45
C LYS A 361 -49.86 -0.24 -7.99
N ASN A 362 -48.94 0.03 -7.06
CA ASN A 362 -49.18 -0.09 -5.61
C ASN A 362 -49.22 1.24 -4.85
N ARG A 363 -48.57 2.30 -5.35
CA ARG A 363 -48.39 3.59 -4.66
C ARG A 363 -48.60 4.83 -5.53
N GLY A 364 -48.61 4.68 -6.85
CA GLY A 364 -49.03 5.75 -7.76
C GLY A 364 -50.53 5.94 -7.63
N ALA A 365 -50.97 7.08 -7.09
CA ALA A 365 -52.37 7.44 -7.03
C ALA A 365 -53.04 7.25 -8.40
N LYS A 366 -54.19 6.54 -8.42
CA LYS A 366 -55.29 6.85 -9.36
C LYS A 366 -55.73 8.30 -9.06
N PRO A 367 -56.15 9.06 -10.09
CA PRO A 367 -56.05 10.53 -10.21
C PRO A 367 -56.26 11.35 -8.95
#